data_AF-A0A920Q8X3-F1
#
_entry.id   AF-A0A920Q8X3-F1
#
_cell.length_a   1.000
_cell.length_b   1.000
_cell.length_c   1.000
_cell.angle_alpha   90.00
_cell.angle_beta   90.00
_cell.angle_gamma   90.00
#
_symmetry.space_group_name_H-M   'P 1'
#
loop_
_entity.id
_entity.type
_entity.pdbx_description
1 polymer ?
#
loop_
_entity_poly.entity_id
_entity_poly.type
_entity_poly.pdbx_seq_one_letter_code
_entity_poly.pdbx_strand_id
1 'polypeptide(L)'
;MATEQDLKNFSTQVTCPDDFDEFWTDTLKELAEISLNSEIVPDPLRSNDDVKVFKVKYVSLCGLEIFAWYSLPARGDKPYPAIINFPGYKSEPPVRRDWGKSGVAVLSVAVRGKLRSNTEFNPVTLVFSRQDWNTETVMATEG
;
A
#
# COMPACT_ATOMS: atom_id res chain seq x y z
N MET A 1 -7.48 6.28 -34.90
CA MET A 1 -6.72 6.67 -33.69
C MET A 1 -7.57 7.69 -32.95
N ALA A 2 -7.74 7.55 -31.65
CA ALA A 2 -8.45 8.55 -30.85
C ALA A 2 -7.65 9.85 -30.79
N THR A 3 -8.35 10.99 -30.76
CA THR A 3 -7.80 12.35 -30.71
C THR A 3 -7.90 12.95 -29.31
N GLU A 4 -7.22 14.07 -29.07
CA GLU A 4 -7.36 14.82 -27.79
C GLU A 4 -8.82 15.25 -27.55
N GLN A 5 -9.56 15.57 -28.62
CA GLN A 5 -10.97 15.93 -28.51
C GLN A 5 -11.83 14.73 -28.07
N ASP A 6 -11.49 13.52 -28.51
CA ASP A 6 -12.17 12.30 -28.09
C ASP A 6 -11.95 12.01 -26.60
N LEU A 7 -10.76 12.31 -26.06
CA LEU A 7 -10.48 12.19 -24.62
C LEU A 7 -11.30 13.20 -23.79
N LYS A 8 -11.43 14.43 -24.26
CA LYS A 8 -12.23 15.47 -23.58
C LYS A 8 -13.71 15.14 -23.55
N ASN A 9 -14.21 14.43 -24.56
CA ASN A 9 -15.60 14.05 -24.69
C ASN A 9 -15.91 12.66 -24.10
N PHE A 10 -14.90 11.93 -23.63
CA PHE A 10 -15.07 10.59 -23.09
C PHE A 10 -15.78 10.63 -21.73
N SER A 11 -16.86 9.86 -21.60
CA SER A 11 -17.52 9.59 -20.33
C SER A 11 -17.46 8.10 -20.02
N THR A 12 -17.20 7.75 -18.77
CA THR A 12 -17.21 6.35 -18.34
C THR A 12 -18.62 5.78 -18.44
N GLN A 13 -18.71 4.48 -18.77
CA GLN A 13 -19.97 3.73 -18.81
C GLN A 13 -20.11 2.78 -17.61
N VAL A 14 -19.19 2.85 -16.64
CA VAL A 14 -19.23 2.02 -15.44
C VAL A 14 -20.39 2.46 -14.56
N THR A 15 -21.30 1.53 -14.28
CA THR A 15 -22.40 1.74 -13.34
C THR A 15 -21.92 1.46 -11.93
N CYS A 16 -22.18 2.38 -11.00
CA CYS A 16 -21.88 2.18 -9.60
C CYS A 16 -22.84 1.12 -9.03
N PRO A 17 -22.34 0.08 -8.35
CA PRO A 17 -23.20 -0.87 -7.65
C PRO A 17 -24.05 -0.19 -6.57
N ASP A 18 -25.25 -0.73 -6.31
CA ASP A 18 -26.19 -0.18 -5.33
C ASP A 18 -25.64 -0.23 -3.88
N ASP A 19 -24.75 -1.18 -3.60
CA ASP A 19 -24.13 -1.45 -2.30
C ASP A 19 -22.75 -0.79 -2.12
N PHE A 20 -22.31 0.06 -3.05
CA PHE A 20 -20.96 0.63 -3.05
C PHE A 20 -20.59 1.34 -1.73
N ASP A 21 -21.49 2.19 -1.24
CA ASP A 21 -21.26 2.95 -0.01
C ASP A 21 -21.30 2.06 1.24
N GLU A 22 -22.17 1.04 1.24
CA GLU A 22 -22.28 0.06 2.32
C GLU A 22 -20.99 -0.76 2.43
N PHE A 23 -20.49 -1.28 1.30
CA PHE A 23 -19.23 -2.02 1.22
C PHE A 23 -18.05 -1.24 1.80
N TRP A 24 -17.87 0.03 1.41
CA TRP A 24 -16.76 0.84 1.91
C TRP A 24 -16.94 1.23 3.37
N THR A 25 -18.17 1.51 3.80
CA THR A 25 -18.49 1.80 5.19
C THR A 25 -18.13 0.63 6.09
N ASP A 26 -18.52 -0.58 5.73
CA ASP A 26 -18.24 -1.76 6.52
C ASP A 26 -16.75 -2.15 6.49
N THR A 27 -16.10 -2.04 5.33
CA THR A 27 -14.65 -2.22 5.21
C THR A 27 -13.86 -1.28 6.15
N LEU A 28 -14.31 -0.02 6.27
CA LEU A 28 -13.67 0.96 7.16
C LEU A 28 -13.95 0.68 8.64
N LYS A 29 -15.14 0.16 8.99
CA LYS A 29 -15.43 -0.30 10.36
C LYS A 29 -14.54 -1.47 10.76
N GLU A 30 -14.41 -2.47 9.89
CA GLU A 30 -13.51 -3.60 10.11
C GLU A 30 -12.06 -3.14 10.32
N LEU A 31 -11.59 -2.19 9.50
CA LEU A 31 -10.25 -1.63 9.66
C LEU A 31 -10.09 -0.88 10.99
N ALA A 32 -11.12 -0.17 11.45
CA ALA A 32 -11.08 0.62 12.69
C ALA A 32 -10.97 -0.25 13.95
N GLU A 33 -11.43 -1.50 13.91
CA GLU A 33 -11.29 -2.47 15.00
C GLU A 33 -9.87 -3.03 15.14
N ILE A 34 -9.04 -2.87 14.10
CA ILE A 34 -7.67 -3.37 14.07
C ILE A 34 -6.71 -2.33 14.67
N SER A 35 -6.02 -2.70 15.75
CA SER A 35 -4.95 -1.87 16.30
C SER A 35 -3.81 -1.73 15.30
N LEU A 36 -3.39 -0.48 15.03
CA LEU A 36 -2.33 -0.16 14.09
C LEU A 36 -0.99 -0.84 14.43
N ASN A 37 -0.71 -1.08 15.72
CA ASN A 37 0.48 -1.76 16.24
C ASN A 37 1.78 -1.31 15.52
N SER A 38 1.95 0.01 15.37
CA SER A 38 3.03 0.55 14.55
C SER A 38 4.40 0.46 15.24
N GLU A 39 5.39 -0.05 14.53
CA GLU A 39 6.80 -0.05 14.93
C GLU A 39 7.59 0.89 14.03
N ILE A 40 8.40 1.78 14.62
CA ILE A 40 9.25 2.73 13.89
C ILE A 40 10.70 2.54 14.34
N VAL A 41 11.55 2.04 13.45
CA VAL A 41 12.95 1.72 13.73
C VAL A 41 13.86 2.57 12.85
N PRO A 42 14.83 3.33 13.41
CA PRO A 42 15.76 4.11 12.60
C PRO A 42 16.60 3.21 11.68
N ASP A 43 16.94 3.73 10.50
CA ASP A 43 17.90 3.15 9.56
C ASP A 43 19.09 4.11 9.40
N PRO A 44 20.15 3.95 10.21
CA PRO A 44 21.33 4.82 10.16
C PRO A 44 22.05 4.80 8.82
N LEU A 45 22.02 3.68 8.09
CA LEU A 45 22.71 3.52 6.81
C LEU A 45 22.09 4.41 5.72
N ARG A 46 20.78 4.61 5.79
CA ARG A 46 20.02 5.45 4.85
C ARG A 46 19.87 6.89 5.32
N SER A 47 20.06 7.14 6.61
CA SER A 47 20.01 8.47 7.22
C SER A 47 21.28 9.29 6.91
N ASN A 48 21.14 10.61 6.96
CA ASN A 48 22.25 11.55 6.86
C ASN A 48 21.94 12.84 7.64
N ASP A 49 22.82 13.83 7.56
CA ASP A 49 22.69 15.10 8.31
C ASP A 49 21.47 15.94 7.94
N ASP A 50 20.90 15.71 6.75
CA ASP A 50 19.74 16.43 6.23
C ASP A 50 18.42 15.68 6.52
N VAL A 51 18.43 14.34 6.52
CA VAL A 51 17.24 13.49 6.57
C VAL A 51 17.47 12.25 7.44
N LYS A 52 16.54 12.01 8.37
CA LYS A 52 16.45 10.77 9.16
C LYS A 52 15.51 9.79 8.47
N VAL A 53 15.98 8.58 8.25
CA VAL A 53 15.19 7.51 7.60
C VAL A 53 14.85 6.45 8.63
N PHE A 54 13.60 5.99 8.60
CA PHE A 54 13.09 4.94 9.47
C PHE A 54 12.42 3.84 8.63
N LYS A 55 12.54 2.61 9.14
CA LYS A 55 11.71 1.47 8.76
C LYS A 55 10.44 1.53 9.61
N VAL A 56 9.29 1.57 8.95
CA VAL A 56 7.99 1.54 9.62
C VAL A 56 7.31 0.23 9.30
N LYS A 57 6.68 -0.37 10.30
CA LYS A 57 5.77 -1.49 10.16
C LYS A 57 4.46 -1.16 10.87
N TYR A 58 3.33 -1.58 10.31
CA TYR A 58 2.03 -1.45 10.96
C TYR A 58 1.07 -2.53 10.47
N VAL A 59 0.02 -2.80 11.24
CA VAL A 59 -1.01 -3.78 10.91
C VAL A 59 -2.17 -3.09 10.20
N SER A 60 -2.71 -3.72 9.16
CA SER A 60 -3.80 -3.23 8.32
C SER A 60 -4.92 -4.27 8.20
N LEU A 61 -5.93 -4.01 7.36
CA LEU A 61 -7.11 -4.87 7.16
C LEU A 61 -6.71 -6.36 7.01
N CYS A 62 -7.48 -7.25 7.65
CA CYS A 62 -7.20 -8.69 7.78
C CYS A 62 -5.94 -9.03 8.60
N GLY A 63 -5.45 -8.12 9.45
CA GLY A 63 -4.28 -8.37 10.31
C GLY A 63 -2.94 -8.36 9.56
N LEU A 64 -2.89 -7.81 8.34
CA LEU A 64 -1.68 -7.87 7.52
C LEU A 64 -0.66 -6.81 7.91
N GLU A 65 0.61 -7.22 8.03
CA GLU A 65 1.72 -6.30 8.25
C GLU A 65 2.10 -5.57 6.94
N ILE A 66 2.17 -4.26 7.03
CA ILE A 66 2.60 -3.36 5.96
C ILE A 66 3.91 -2.70 6.37
N PHE A 67 4.86 -2.73 5.45
CA PHE A 67 6.14 -2.05 5.57
C PHE A 67 6.11 -0.69 4.84
N ALA A 68 6.76 0.30 5.42
CA ALA A 68 6.97 1.60 4.79
C ALA A 68 8.35 2.17 5.13
N TRP A 69 8.84 3.02 4.23
CA TRP A 69 9.97 3.90 4.52
C TRP A 69 9.46 5.25 4.99
N TYR A 70 10.00 5.75 6.09
CA TYR A 70 9.67 7.07 6.60
C TYR A 70 10.89 7.98 6.55
N SER A 71 10.82 9.02 5.72
CA SER A 71 11.85 10.05 5.59
C SER A 71 11.40 11.30 6.33
N LEU A 72 12.16 11.72 7.33
CA LEU A 72 11.88 12.90 8.16
C LEU A 72 13.02 13.92 8.02
N PRO A 73 12.73 15.22 7.80
CA PRO A 73 13.74 16.25 7.85
C PRO A 73 14.51 16.22 9.19
N ALA A 74 15.83 16.28 9.15
CA ALA A 74 16.66 16.27 10.35
C ALA A 74 16.73 17.66 11.02
N ARG A 75 16.45 18.72 10.26
CA ARG A 75 16.54 20.13 10.65
C ARG A 75 15.33 20.91 10.11
N GLY A 76 15.05 22.07 10.70
CA GLY A 76 13.95 22.96 10.31
C GLY A 76 12.83 23.00 11.34
N ASP A 77 11.97 24.01 11.23
CA ASP A 77 10.89 24.26 12.19
C ASP A 77 9.73 23.30 11.98
N LYS A 78 9.30 22.69 13.09
CA LYS A 78 8.14 21.79 13.13
C LYS A 78 6.86 22.59 13.35
N PRO A 79 5.69 22.10 12.89
CA PRO A 79 5.45 20.81 12.22
C PRO A 79 5.87 20.81 10.74
N TYR A 80 6.31 19.65 10.24
CA TYR A 80 6.59 19.49 8.81
C TYR A 80 5.31 19.14 8.05
N PRO A 81 5.14 19.64 6.81
CA PRO A 81 4.15 19.07 5.89
C PRO A 81 4.43 17.58 5.67
N ALA A 82 3.39 16.79 5.45
CA ALA A 82 3.48 15.34 5.31
C ALA A 82 2.86 14.84 4.00
N ILE A 83 3.50 13.84 3.38
CA ILE A 83 3.02 13.17 2.16
C ILE A 83 3.07 11.66 2.34
N ILE A 84 2.05 10.97 1.86
CA ILE A 84 2.06 9.51 1.68
C ILE A 84 2.36 9.22 0.21
N ASN A 85 3.40 8.44 -0.06
CA ASN A 85 3.83 8.08 -1.40
C ASN A 85 3.54 6.61 -1.69
N PHE A 86 2.73 6.35 -2.72
CA PHE A 86 2.48 5.00 -3.23
C PHE A 86 3.31 4.73 -4.49
N PRO A 87 3.98 3.57 -4.61
CA PRO A 87 4.72 3.20 -5.81
C PRO A 87 3.76 2.84 -6.96
N GLY A 88 4.25 2.97 -8.19
CA GLY A 88 3.55 2.47 -9.38
C GLY A 88 3.47 0.94 -9.41
N TYR A 89 2.65 0.41 -10.33
CA TYR A 89 2.45 -1.04 -10.46
C TYR A 89 3.78 -1.80 -10.64
N LYS A 90 3.96 -2.88 -9.87
CA LYS A 90 5.17 -3.71 -9.79
C LYS A 90 6.44 -3.05 -9.22
N SER A 91 6.40 -1.78 -8.81
CA SER A 91 7.54 -1.09 -8.23
C SER A 91 7.62 -1.23 -6.71
N GLU A 92 8.82 -1.05 -6.16
CA GLU A 92 9.04 -0.95 -4.71
C GLU A 92 8.94 0.51 -4.24
N PRO A 93 8.52 0.75 -2.98
CA PRO A 93 8.47 2.10 -2.45
C PRO A 93 9.89 2.69 -2.32
N PRO A 94 10.16 3.85 -2.92
CA PRO A 94 11.46 4.50 -2.82
C PRO A 94 11.65 5.20 -1.46
N VAL A 95 12.90 5.32 -1.02
CA VAL A 95 13.27 6.17 0.13
C VAL A 95 13.36 7.63 -0.34
N ARG A 96 12.34 8.44 -0.02
CA ARG A 96 12.19 9.82 -0.51
C ARG A 96 13.02 10.85 0.29
N ARG A 97 14.35 10.75 0.22
CA ARG A 97 15.27 11.72 0.86
C ARG A 97 15.24 13.10 0.19
N ASP A 98 14.91 13.14 -1.10
CA ASP A 98 14.70 14.36 -1.88
C ASP A 98 13.68 15.29 -1.20
N TRP A 99 12.51 14.74 -0.82
CA TRP A 99 11.46 15.50 -0.12
C TRP A 99 11.80 15.80 1.33
N GLY A 100 12.43 14.85 2.02
CA GLY A 100 12.94 15.06 3.38
C GLY A 100 13.88 16.26 3.47
N LYS A 101 14.77 16.41 2.48
CA LYS A 101 15.69 17.54 2.40
C LYS A 101 14.98 18.87 2.13
N SER A 102 13.87 18.83 1.40
CA SER A 102 13.00 20.00 1.17
C SER A 102 12.08 20.34 2.35
N GLY A 103 12.24 19.68 3.51
CA GLY A 103 11.46 19.97 4.72
C GLY A 103 10.11 19.26 4.79
N VAL A 104 9.89 18.20 3.99
CA VAL A 104 8.64 17.43 3.96
C VAL A 104 8.84 16.04 4.55
N ALA A 105 7.99 15.65 5.50
CA ALA A 105 7.95 14.29 6.01
C ALA A 105 7.25 13.36 5.00
N VAL A 106 7.88 12.26 4.61
CA VAL A 106 7.32 11.36 3.60
C VAL A 106 7.25 9.92 4.09
N LEU A 107 6.07 9.32 4.01
CA LEU A 107 5.84 7.91 4.24
C LEU A 107 5.64 7.19 2.90
N SER A 108 6.63 6.41 2.46
CA SER A 108 6.53 5.60 1.25
C SER A 108 6.07 4.18 1.59
N VAL A 109 4.84 3.84 1.24
CA VAL A 109 4.18 2.59 1.65
C VAL A 109 4.42 1.48 0.63
N ALA A 110 4.83 0.29 1.08
CA ALA A 110 4.86 -0.88 0.22
C ALA A 110 3.44 -1.41 0.00
N VAL A 111 3.04 -1.53 -1.27
CA VAL A 111 1.78 -2.19 -1.62
C VAL A 111 1.86 -3.67 -1.23
N ARG A 112 0.76 -4.22 -0.70
CA ARG A 112 0.65 -5.66 -0.36
C ARG A 112 1.16 -6.52 -1.50
N GLY A 113 1.94 -7.54 -1.17
CA GLY A 113 2.66 -8.32 -2.19
C GLY A 113 4.08 -7.82 -2.47
N LYS A 114 4.47 -6.64 -2.02
CA LYS A 114 5.82 -6.10 -2.30
C LYS A 114 6.56 -5.83 -1.00
N LEU A 115 7.89 -5.75 -1.11
CA LEU A 115 8.85 -5.38 -0.07
C LEU A 115 8.34 -5.58 1.38
N ARG A 116 8.66 -6.72 2.00
CA ARG A 116 8.35 -7.04 3.42
C ARG A 116 6.88 -6.91 3.84
N SER A 117 5.97 -6.55 2.93
CA SER A 117 4.50 -6.58 3.08
C SER A 117 3.95 -7.78 2.32
N ASN A 118 4.61 -8.91 2.52
CA ASN A 118 4.46 -10.12 1.72
C ASN A 118 4.17 -11.36 2.56
N THR A 119 3.70 -11.16 3.78
CA THR A 119 3.44 -12.24 4.75
C THR A 119 2.40 -13.23 4.22
N GLU A 120 1.37 -12.74 3.51
CA GLU A 120 0.32 -13.56 2.87
C GLU A 120 0.47 -13.70 1.35
N PHE A 121 1.14 -12.74 0.68
CA PHE A 121 1.27 -12.74 -0.78
C PHE A 121 2.67 -12.31 -1.18
N ASN A 122 3.40 -13.12 -1.95
CA ASN A 122 4.69 -12.74 -2.52
C ASN A 122 4.76 -13.08 -4.02
N PRO A 123 4.56 -12.11 -4.93
CA PRO A 123 4.64 -12.30 -6.37
C PRO A 123 6.07 -12.54 -6.86
N VAL A 124 7.10 -12.37 -6.03
CA VAL A 124 8.50 -12.75 -6.38
C VAL A 124 8.74 -14.25 -6.12
N THR A 125 7.92 -14.88 -5.28
CA THR A 125 8.03 -16.33 -4.96
C THR A 125 7.02 -17.19 -5.70
N LEU A 126 6.14 -16.62 -6.54
CA LEU A 126 5.32 -17.39 -7.48
C LEU A 126 6.14 -17.85 -8.69
N VAL A 127 7.23 -18.58 -8.43
CA VAL A 127 7.65 -19.66 -9.32
C VAL A 127 6.80 -20.86 -8.90
N PHE A 128 5.69 -21.06 -9.62
CA PHE A 128 4.80 -22.23 -9.62
C PHE A 128 4.87 -23.17 -8.39
N SER A 129 3.98 -22.97 -7.42
CA SER A 129 3.42 -24.09 -6.64
C SER A 129 1.98 -24.30 -7.10
N ARG A 130 1.74 -25.41 -7.79
CA ARG A 130 0.44 -25.83 -8.35
C ARG A 130 -0.23 -26.82 -7.39
N GLN A 131 -0.60 -26.33 -6.22
CA GLN A 131 -1.42 -26.99 -5.20
C GLN A 131 -1.79 -25.80 -4.29
N ASP A 132 -2.96 -25.18 -4.36
CA ASP A 132 -4.15 -25.63 -3.64
C ASP A 132 -5.36 -24.76 -4.04
N TRP A 133 -5.95 -25.01 -5.21
CA TRP A 133 -7.29 -24.52 -5.53
C TRP A 133 -8.26 -25.71 -5.46
N ASN A 134 -8.59 -26.14 -4.24
CA ASN A 134 -9.72 -27.04 -4.02
C ASN A 134 -10.99 -26.21 -3.93
N THR A 135 -11.61 -25.98 -5.08
CA THR A 135 -13.02 -25.64 -5.19
C THR A 135 -13.86 -26.81 -4.70
N GLU A 136 -14.80 -26.54 -3.80
CA GLU A 136 -15.87 -27.45 -3.42
C GLU A 136 -16.58 -27.99 -4.67
N THR A 137 -16.55 -29.31 -4.85
CA THR A 137 -17.31 -29.99 -5.88
C THR A 137 -18.70 -30.29 -5.31
N VAL A 138 -19.70 -29.58 -5.80
CA VAL A 138 -21.12 -29.88 -5.56
C VAL A 138 -21.42 -31.26 -6.13
N MET A 139 -21.91 -32.16 -5.28
CA MET A 139 -22.35 -33.50 -5.63
C MET A 139 -23.56 -33.44 -6.57
N ALA A 140 -23.43 -33.98 -7.78
CA ALA A 140 -24.56 -34.40 -8.59
C ALA A 140 -24.71 -35.92 -8.45
N THR A 141 -25.79 -36.33 -7.80
CA THR A 141 -26.32 -37.70 -7.79
C THR A 141 -26.85 -38.06 -9.18
N GLU A 142 -26.61 -39.30 -9.63
CA GLU A 142 -27.60 -40.22 -10.24
C GLU A 142 -26.89 -41.45 -10.85
N GLY A 143 -27.40 -42.66 -10.56
CA GLY A 143 -27.04 -43.92 -11.24
C GLY A 143 -26.63 -45.06 -10.31
#